data_AF-A0A0L0M5C5-F1
#
_entry.id   AF-A0A0L0M5C5-F1
#
_cell.length_a   1.000
_cell.length_b   1.000
_cell.length_c   1.000
_cell.angle_alpha   90.00
_cell.angle_beta   90.00
_cell.angle_gamma   90.00
#
_symmetry.space_group_name_H-M   'P 1'
#
loop_
_entity.id
_entity.type
_entity.pdbx_description
1 polymer ?
#
loop_
_entity_poly.entity_id
_entity_poly.type
_entity_poly.pdbx_seq_one_letter_code
_entity_poly.pdbx_strand_id
1 'polypeptide(L)'
;MEAKDYGINEVIFSHPDSNSVGANRQEIRDMCALGAVCEFCALGCLPSLMRMKPKDFADVVGDIGEDKVILTTDYFFEWSPPGPETMRMLIGTFLALGMSETAVRKMVRENPARMLGMDADRLAKLDAEQDAHRAQSAQIDV
;
A
#
# COMPACT_ATOMS: atom_id res chain seq x y z
N MET A 1 3.70 -10.87 25.71
CA MET A 1 4.71 -11.48 24.83
C MET A 1 4.60 -10.77 23.51
N GLU A 2 5.64 -10.03 23.14
CA GLU A 2 5.63 -9.14 21.97
C GLU A 2 6.44 -9.75 20.83
N ALA A 3 6.14 -9.40 19.58
CA ALA A 3 6.89 -9.87 18.41
C ALA A 3 8.41 -9.56 18.52
N LYS A 4 8.74 -8.42 19.16
CA LYS A 4 10.10 -7.97 19.43
C LYS A 4 10.89 -8.94 20.31
N ASP A 5 10.22 -9.65 21.23
CA ASP A 5 10.85 -10.65 22.09
C ASP A 5 11.43 -11.83 21.27
N TYR A 6 10.96 -12.00 20.03
CA TYR A 6 11.40 -13.01 19.08
C TYR A 6 12.29 -12.44 17.96
N GLY A 7 12.75 -11.19 18.07
CA GLY A 7 13.56 -10.54 17.04
C GLY A 7 12.78 -10.12 15.79
N ILE A 8 11.45 -10.09 15.85
CA ILE A 8 10.59 -9.61 14.77
C ILE A 8 10.42 -8.09 14.95
N ASN A 9 11.09 -7.32 14.10
CA ASN A 9 11.14 -5.86 14.20
C ASN A 9 9.99 -5.15 13.47
N GLU A 10 9.40 -5.80 12.47
CA GLU A 10 8.39 -5.23 11.59
C GLU A 10 7.24 -6.22 11.42
N VAL A 11 6.00 -5.74 11.52
CA VAL A 11 4.79 -6.57 11.45
C VAL A 11 3.80 -5.92 10.50
N ILE A 12 3.29 -6.68 9.54
CA ILE A 12 2.18 -6.26 8.67
C ILE A 12 0.88 -6.71 9.31
N PHE A 13 -0.03 -5.76 9.54
CA PHE A 13 -1.42 -6.06 9.88
C PHE A 13 -2.21 -6.12 8.59
N SER A 14 -2.33 -7.33 8.03
CA SER A 14 -2.94 -7.54 6.72
C SER A 14 -4.44 -7.25 6.72
N HIS A 15 -4.85 -6.42 5.75
CA HIS A 15 -6.24 -6.11 5.38
C HIS A 15 -7.20 -6.05 6.58
N PRO A 16 -6.98 -5.14 7.55
CA PRO A 16 -7.75 -5.08 8.79
C PRO A 16 -9.23 -4.74 8.55
N ASP A 17 -9.52 -4.06 7.43
CA ASP A 17 -10.88 -3.75 6.96
C ASP A 17 -11.64 -4.95 6.40
N SER A 18 -10.98 -6.08 6.16
CA SER A 18 -11.63 -7.26 5.58
C SER A 18 -12.68 -7.85 6.52
N ASN A 19 -13.73 -8.46 5.98
CA ASN A 19 -14.74 -9.16 6.79
C ASN A 19 -14.15 -10.33 7.60
N SER A 20 -13.01 -10.87 7.19
CA SER A 20 -12.33 -11.97 7.88
C SER A 20 -11.57 -11.51 9.13
N VAL A 21 -11.00 -10.31 9.09
CA VAL A 21 -10.29 -9.72 10.24
C VAL A 21 -11.26 -8.89 11.09
N GLY A 22 -12.07 -8.05 10.43
CA GLY A 22 -13.16 -7.29 11.06
C GLY A 22 -12.69 -6.26 12.07
N ALA A 23 -11.46 -5.75 11.93
CA ALA A 23 -10.90 -4.84 12.91
C ALA A 23 -11.56 -3.46 12.83
N ASN A 24 -11.92 -2.92 13.98
CA ASN A 24 -12.47 -1.59 14.10
C ASN A 24 -11.36 -0.52 14.09
N ARG A 25 -11.73 0.76 13.95
CA ARG A 25 -10.76 1.88 13.90
C ARG A 25 -9.87 1.98 15.14
N GLN A 26 -10.37 1.62 16.32
CA GLN A 26 -9.55 1.64 17.54
C GLN A 26 -8.49 0.55 17.50
N GLU A 27 -8.86 -0.67 17.10
CA GLU A 27 -7.93 -1.80 16.98
C GLU A 27 -6.83 -1.52 15.95
N ILE A 28 -7.17 -0.87 14.83
CA ILE A 28 -6.19 -0.40 13.84
C ILE A 28 -5.18 0.56 14.48
N ARG A 29 -5.67 1.57 15.22
CA ARG A 29 -4.79 2.53 15.92
C ARG A 29 -3.91 1.84 16.95
N ASP A 30 -4.47 0.92 17.73
CA ASP A 30 -3.74 0.20 18.77
C ASP A 30 -2.60 -0.64 18.17
N MET A 31 -2.87 -1.33 17.06
CA MET A 31 -1.84 -2.08 16.33
C MET A 31 -0.74 -1.18 15.76
N CYS A 32 -1.10 -0.03 15.18
CA CYS A 32 -0.12 0.94 14.70
C CYS A 32 0.72 1.54 15.85
N ALA A 33 0.14 1.75 17.03
CA ALA A 33 0.83 2.22 18.23
C ALA A 33 1.86 1.19 18.74
N LEU A 34 1.60 -0.10 18.56
CA LEU A 34 2.56 -1.19 18.83
C LEU A 34 3.67 -1.30 17.78
N GLY A 35 3.54 -0.58 16.67
CA GLY A 35 4.53 -0.50 15.60
C GLY A 35 4.13 -1.22 14.31
N ALA A 36 2.94 -1.83 14.24
CA ALA A 36 2.50 -2.51 13.02
C ALA A 36 2.26 -1.53 11.87
N VAL A 37 2.39 -2.05 10.65
CA VAL A 37 2.05 -1.37 9.40
C VAL A 37 0.81 -2.03 8.82
N CYS A 38 -0.26 -1.26 8.59
CA CYS A 38 -1.48 -1.78 8.01
C CYS A 38 -1.32 -1.98 6.51
N GLU A 39 -1.60 -3.19 6.03
CA GLU A 39 -1.77 -3.43 4.60
C GLU A 39 -3.25 -3.26 4.27
N PHE A 40 -3.47 -2.58 3.17
CA PHE A 40 -4.77 -2.21 2.72
C PHE A 40 -4.89 -2.42 1.22
N CYS A 41 -6.01 -2.99 0.81
CA CYS A 41 -6.10 -3.59 -0.50
C CYS A 41 -7.10 -2.85 -1.38
N ALA A 42 -6.75 -2.61 -2.64
CA ALA A 42 -7.65 -2.07 -3.65
C ALA A 42 -8.96 -2.88 -3.76
N LEU A 43 -8.89 -4.18 -3.44
CA LEU A 43 -10.02 -5.12 -3.53
C LEU A 43 -11.18 -4.67 -2.63
N GLY A 44 -10.86 -4.11 -1.46
CA GLY A 44 -11.86 -3.58 -0.54
C GLY A 44 -12.62 -2.37 -1.08
N CYS A 45 -12.03 -1.65 -2.05
CA CYS A 45 -12.62 -0.47 -2.67
C CYS A 45 -13.41 -0.76 -3.96
N LEU A 46 -13.34 -1.98 -4.51
CA LEU A 46 -14.08 -2.32 -5.74
C LEU A 46 -15.59 -2.38 -5.48
N PRO A 47 -16.43 -1.93 -6.45
CA PRO A 47 -17.89 -1.98 -6.30
C PRO A 47 -18.47 -3.36 -5.96
N SER A 48 -17.86 -4.44 -6.47
CA SER A 48 -18.33 -5.82 -6.26
C SER A 48 -18.20 -6.31 -4.82
N LEU A 49 -17.32 -5.71 -4.01
CA LEU A 49 -17.14 -6.05 -2.60
C LEU A 49 -17.49 -4.90 -1.68
N MET A 50 -17.07 -3.68 -2.06
CA MET A 50 -17.32 -2.40 -1.39
C MET A 50 -17.20 -2.49 0.13
N ARG A 51 -16.11 -3.10 0.61
CA ARG A 51 -15.82 -3.23 2.05
C ARG A 51 -15.64 -1.86 2.70
N MET A 52 -15.00 -0.94 1.99
CA MET A 52 -14.72 0.41 2.47
C MET A 52 -14.82 1.40 1.32
N LYS A 53 -15.36 2.60 1.59
CA LYS A 53 -15.30 3.70 0.62
C LYS A 53 -13.88 4.25 0.58
N PRO A 54 -13.34 4.63 -0.58
CA PRO A 54 -12.01 5.24 -0.68
C PRO A 54 -11.83 6.49 0.20
N LYS A 55 -12.91 7.23 0.50
CA LYS A 55 -12.87 8.36 1.43
C LYS A 55 -12.66 7.92 2.88
N ASP A 56 -13.38 6.88 3.33
CA ASP A 56 -13.23 6.34 4.68
C ASP A 56 -11.82 5.80 4.88
N PHE A 57 -11.26 5.23 3.83
CA PHE A 57 -9.87 4.81 3.78
C PHE A 57 -8.91 5.97 3.97
N ALA A 58 -9.04 7.04 3.19
CA ALA A 58 -8.20 8.22 3.31
C ALA A 58 -8.27 8.83 4.73
N ASP A 59 -9.43 8.73 5.38
CA ASP A 59 -9.58 9.13 6.78
C ASP A 59 -8.81 8.22 7.75
N VAL A 60 -8.79 6.91 7.51
CA VAL A 60 -7.96 5.99 8.30
C VAL A 60 -6.47 6.31 8.12
N VAL A 61 -6.02 6.59 6.89
CA VAL A 61 -4.63 7.04 6.64
C VAL A 61 -4.34 8.34 7.42
N GLY A 62 -5.29 9.28 7.45
CA GLY A 62 -5.18 10.49 8.25
C GLY A 62 -5.08 10.24 9.75
N ASP A 63 -5.75 9.20 10.26
CA ASP A 63 -5.72 8.82 11.68
C ASP A 63 -4.38 8.18 12.10
N ILE A 64 -3.76 7.36 11.25
CA ILE A 64 -2.57 6.55 11.60
C ILE A 64 -1.26 7.02 10.96
N GLY A 65 -1.33 7.91 9.98
CA GLY A 65 -0.19 8.39 9.20
C GLY A 65 0.19 7.44 8.06
N GLU A 66 0.63 8.02 6.94
CA GLU A 66 0.96 7.25 5.74
C GLU A 66 2.15 6.30 5.92
N ASP A 67 3.07 6.56 6.87
CA ASP A 67 4.22 5.69 7.17
C ASP A 67 3.81 4.34 7.79
N LYS A 68 2.55 4.25 8.24
CA LYS A 68 1.91 3.06 8.81
C LYS A 68 0.99 2.34 7.83
N VAL A 69 1.06 2.67 6.54
CA VAL A 69 0.17 2.09 5.52
C VAL A 69 0.96 1.53 4.34
N ILE A 70 0.54 0.35 3.87
CA ILE A 70 0.93 -0.24 2.61
C ILE A 70 -0.31 -0.42 1.75
N LEU A 71 -0.22 -0.09 0.47
CA LEU A 71 -1.26 -0.37 -0.51
C LEU A 71 -0.88 -1.57 -1.36
N THR A 72 -1.75 -2.58 -1.38
CA THR A 72 -1.67 -3.73 -2.27
C THR A 72 -2.97 -3.86 -3.07
N THR A 73 -3.02 -4.84 -3.97
CA THR A 73 -4.25 -5.15 -4.70
C THR A 73 -5.09 -6.17 -3.93
N ASP A 74 -4.47 -7.26 -3.45
CA ASP A 74 -5.13 -8.48 -2.95
C ASP A 74 -6.04 -9.12 -4.03
N TYR A 75 -5.52 -9.21 -5.25
CA TYR A 75 -6.30 -9.61 -6.43
C TYR A 75 -5.96 -11.02 -6.85
N PHE A 76 -6.98 -11.86 -6.89
CA PHE A 76 -6.88 -13.25 -7.34
C PHE A 76 -8.20 -13.76 -7.96
N PHE A 77 -9.21 -12.89 -8.12
CA PHE A 77 -10.50 -13.27 -8.70
C PHE A 77 -10.52 -13.08 -10.20
N GLU A 78 -11.12 -14.04 -10.93
CA GLU A 78 -11.23 -14.01 -12.39
C GLU A 78 -11.95 -12.75 -12.93
N TRP A 79 -12.93 -12.23 -12.18
CA TRP A 79 -13.71 -11.06 -12.56
C TRP A 79 -13.01 -9.72 -12.26
N SER A 80 -11.85 -9.73 -11.61
CA SER A 80 -11.15 -8.51 -11.22
C SER A 80 -10.30 -7.95 -12.36
N PRO A 81 -10.20 -6.61 -12.52
CA PRO A 81 -9.28 -6.01 -13.49
C PRO A 81 -7.82 -6.41 -13.24
N PRO A 82 -6.92 -6.29 -14.24
CA PRO A 82 -5.50 -6.55 -14.05
C PRO A 82 -4.92 -5.78 -12.86
N GLY A 83 -4.03 -6.42 -12.09
CA GLY A 83 -3.41 -5.82 -10.90
C GLY A 83 -2.79 -4.43 -11.13
N PRO A 84 -2.05 -4.20 -12.24
CA PRO A 84 -1.51 -2.87 -12.54
C PRO A 84 -2.59 -1.80 -12.73
N GLU A 85 -3.67 -2.13 -13.44
CA GLU A 85 -4.77 -1.18 -13.70
C GLU A 85 -5.47 -0.79 -12.40
N THR A 86 -5.74 -1.79 -11.58
CA THR A 86 -6.30 -1.61 -10.24
C THR A 86 -5.48 -0.66 -9.38
N MET A 87 -4.16 -0.87 -9.35
CA MET A 87 -3.27 -0.03 -8.56
C MET A 87 -3.29 1.42 -9.08
N ARG A 88 -3.31 1.62 -10.40
CA ARG A 88 -3.46 2.95 -11.00
C ARG A 88 -4.78 3.62 -10.62
N MET A 89 -5.89 2.88 -10.65
CA MET A 89 -7.21 3.39 -10.25
C MET A 89 -7.25 3.79 -8.77
N LEU A 90 -6.68 2.97 -7.88
CA LEU A 90 -6.62 3.27 -6.45
C LEU A 90 -5.77 4.53 -6.18
N ILE A 91 -4.58 4.60 -6.78
CA ILE A 91 -3.70 5.78 -6.71
C ILE A 91 -4.44 7.03 -7.20
N GLY A 92 -5.05 6.96 -8.39
CA GLY A 92 -5.80 8.07 -8.97
C GLY A 92 -6.97 8.51 -8.09
N THR A 93 -7.63 7.57 -7.43
CA THR A 93 -8.71 7.86 -6.48
C THR A 93 -8.20 8.61 -5.25
N PHE A 94 -7.08 8.20 -4.65
CA PHE A 94 -6.51 8.93 -3.50
C PHE A 94 -6.02 10.33 -3.86
N LEU A 95 -5.38 10.48 -5.03
CA LEU A 95 -4.98 11.80 -5.54
C LEU A 95 -6.20 12.70 -5.77
N ALA A 96 -7.29 12.18 -6.35
CA ALA A 96 -8.54 12.92 -6.52
C ALA A 96 -9.22 13.29 -5.20
N LEU A 97 -8.99 12.52 -4.13
CA LEU A 97 -9.43 12.83 -2.77
C LEU A 97 -8.52 13.83 -2.04
N GLY A 98 -7.47 14.33 -2.69
CA GLY A 98 -6.57 15.36 -2.16
C GLY A 98 -5.39 14.82 -1.37
N MET A 99 -5.13 13.51 -1.40
CA MET A 99 -3.92 12.95 -0.82
C MET A 99 -2.69 13.38 -1.64
N SER A 100 -1.59 13.71 -0.95
CA SER A 100 -0.37 14.15 -1.65
C SER A 100 0.29 13.00 -2.39
N GLU A 101 0.96 13.32 -3.51
CA GLU A 101 1.76 12.34 -4.26
C GLU A 101 2.83 11.69 -3.37
N THR A 102 3.44 12.46 -2.48
CA THR A 102 4.43 11.96 -1.51
C THR A 102 3.82 10.91 -0.59
N ALA A 103 2.63 11.15 -0.05
CA ALA A 103 1.97 10.19 0.83
C ALA A 103 1.58 8.91 0.08
N VAL A 104 1.01 9.04 -1.12
CA VAL A 104 0.69 7.88 -1.95
C VAL A 104 1.95 7.08 -2.32
N ARG A 105 3.04 7.77 -2.70
CA ARG A 105 4.33 7.17 -3.03
C ARG A 105 4.90 6.36 -1.86
N LYS A 106 4.82 6.91 -0.65
CA LYS A 106 5.22 6.19 0.56
C LYS A 106 4.47 4.86 0.69
N MET A 107 3.15 4.89 0.59
CA MET A 107 2.32 3.70 0.81
C MET A 107 2.44 2.63 -0.28
N VAL A 108 2.66 3.00 -1.55
CA VAL A 108 2.76 2.03 -2.66
C VAL A 108 4.17 1.53 -2.93
N ARG A 109 5.21 2.24 -2.45
CA ARG A 109 6.61 1.97 -2.84
C ARG A 109 7.56 1.93 -1.66
N GLU A 110 7.60 2.98 -0.84
CA GLU A 110 8.66 3.15 0.16
C GLU A 110 8.42 2.30 1.41
N ASN A 111 7.18 2.26 1.91
CA ASN A 111 6.82 1.40 3.03
C ASN A 111 6.97 -0.09 2.67
N PRO A 112 6.47 -0.61 1.53
CA PRO A 112 6.73 -1.98 1.12
C PRO A 112 8.23 -2.29 0.98
N ALA A 113 9.01 -1.38 0.41
CA ALA A 113 10.46 -1.54 0.28
C ALA A 113 11.16 -1.64 1.65
N ARG A 114 10.80 -0.75 2.60
CA ARG A 114 11.28 -0.81 3.99
C ARG A 114 10.95 -2.16 4.62
N MET A 115 9.72 -2.64 4.48
CA MET A 115 9.28 -3.93 5.03
C MET A 115 10.05 -5.12 4.45
N LEU A 116 10.52 -5.01 3.21
CA LEU A 116 11.36 -6.01 2.55
C LEU A 116 12.86 -5.84 2.85
N GLY A 117 13.24 -4.89 3.71
CA GLY A 117 14.63 -4.60 4.06
C GLY A 117 15.41 -3.90 2.96
N MET A 118 14.74 -3.22 2.02
CA MET A 118 15.38 -2.41 0.99
C MET A 118 15.65 -1.00 1.53
N ASP A 119 16.86 -0.50 1.29
CA ASP A 119 17.25 0.86 1.64
C ASP A 119 17.05 1.85 0.46
N ALA A 120 17.28 3.13 0.74
CA ALA A 120 17.15 4.19 -0.24
C ALA A 120 18.12 4.02 -1.42
N ASP A 121 19.33 3.51 -1.15
CA ASP A 121 20.35 3.27 -2.17
C ASP A 121 19.90 2.18 -3.16
N ARG A 122 19.30 1.10 -2.64
CA ARG A 122 18.73 0.03 -3.46
C ARG A 122 17.59 0.54 -4.33
N LEU A 123 16.71 1.38 -3.78
CA LEU A 123 15.62 2.00 -4.54
C LEU A 123 16.14 2.94 -5.63
N ALA A 124 17.14 3.77 -5.34
CA ALA A 124 17.74 4.67 -6.31
C ALA A 124 18.39 3.90 -7.47
N LYS A 125 19.04 2.77 -7.18
CA LYS A 125 19.59 1.89 -8.21
C LYS A 125 18.51 1.31 -9.12
N LEU A 126 17.38 0.87 -8.56
CA LEU A 126 16.25 0.36 -9.35
C LEU A 126 15.63 1.44 -10.24
N ASP A 127 15.53 2.67 -9.76
CA ASP A 127 15.04 3.80 -10.57
C ASP A 127 15.96 4.04 -11.78
N ALA A 128 17.28 4.07 -11.55
CA ALA A 128 18.25 4.23 -12.64
C ALA A 128 18.18 3.08 -13.67
N GLU A 129 17.98 1.84 -13.23
CA GLU A 129 17.80 0.68 -14.12
C GLU A 129 16.50 0.80 -14.95
N GLN A 130 15.39 1.23 -14.34
CA GLN A 130 14.12 1.44 -15.04
C GLN A 130 14.20 2.59 -16.05
N ASP A 131 14.84 3.70 -15.71
CA ASP A 131 15.01 4.85 -16.60
C ASP A 131 15.89 4.50 -17.80
N ALA A 132 16.96 3.74 -17.59
CA ALA A 132 17.79 3.21 -18.67
C ALA A 132 16.98 2.30 -19.62
N HIS A 133 16.17 1.39 -19.07
CA HIS A 133 15.31 0.53 -19.89
C HIS A 133 14.29 1.33 -20.70
N ARG A 134 13.62 2.33 -20.09
CA ARG A 134 12.65 3.19 -20.80
C ARG A 134 13.31 3.98 -21.94
N ALA A 135 14.51 4.52 -21.71
CA ALA A 135 15.26 5.23 -22.73
C ALA A 135 15.63 4.31 -23.91
N GLN A 136 15.98 3.06 -23.63
CA GLN A 136 16.29 2.07 -24.66
C GLN A 136 15.06 1.63 -25.46
N SER A 137 13.92 1.39 -24.80
CA SER A 137 12.66 1.04 -25.49
C SER A 137 12.18 2.17 -26.43
N ALA A 138 12.31 3.43 -26.00
CA ALA A 138 11.95 4.58 -26.82
C ALA A 138 12.83 4.76 -28.08
N GLN A 139 14.02 4.16 -28.12
CA GLN A 139 14.90 4.17 -29.30
C GLN A 139 14.59 3.06 -30.31
N ILE A 140 13.84 2.02 -29.90
CA ILE A 140 13.50 0.87 -30.75
C ILE A 140 12.20 1.12 -31.55
N ASP A 141 11.33 2.00 -31.07
CA ASP A 141 10.05 2.36 -31.71
C ASP A 141 10.18 3.48 -32.78
N VAL A 142 11.38 3.73 -33.32
CA VAL A 142 11.66 4.72 -34.39
C VAL A 142 12.13 4.05 -35.67
#